data_AF-A0A354FWY4-F1
#
_entry.id   AF-A0A354FWY4-F1
#
_cell.length_a   1.000
_cell.length_b   1.000
_cell.length_c   1.000
_cell.angle_alpha   90.00
_cell.angle_beta   90.00
_cell.angle_gamma   90.00
#
_symmetry.space_group_name_H-M   'P 1'
#
loop_
_entity.id
_entity.type
_entity.pdbx_description
1 polymer ?
#
loop_
_entity_poly.entity_id
_entity_poly.type
_entity_poly.pdbx_seq_one_letter_code
_entity_poly.pdbx_strand_id
1 'polypeptide(L)' 'MSLFGSILQAREKPNVLLILVDDLKPIMGCHGDTLAKTPNMDELAASGMRFDLAY' A
#
# COMPACT_ATOMS: atom_id res chain seq x y z
N MET A 1 -40.31 13.29 24.93
CA MET A 1 -39.45 13.62 23.78
C MET A 1 -38.00 13.64 24.24
N SER A 2 -37.21 12.62 23.91
CA SER A 2 -35.75 12.68 24.06
C SER A 2 -35.15 12.64 22.66
N LEU A 3 -34.57 13.76 22.22
CA LEU A 3 -33.82 13.84 20.98
C LEU A 3 -32.47 13.16 21.21
N PHE A 4 -32.29 11.93 20.70
CA PHE A 4 -30.97 11.34 20.53
C PHE A 4 -30.29 12.04 19.33
N GLY A 5 -29.41 13.00 19.59
CA GLY A 5 -28.53 13.56 18.56
C GLY A 5 -27.39 12.58 18.28
N SER A 6 -27.26 12.10 17.05
CA SER A 6 -26.12 11.29 16.64
C SER A 6 -24.87 12.16 16.58
N ILE A 7 -23.82 11.79 17.32
CA ILE A 7 -22.50 12.41 17.22
C ILE A 7 -21.85 11.87 15.94
N LEU A 8 -21.65 12.73 14.93
CA LEU A 8 -20.87 12.40 13.74
C LEU A 8 -19.39 12.34 14.13
N GLN A 9 -18.84 11.14 14.26
CA GLN A 9 -17.42 10.92 14.46
C GLN A 9 -16.69 11.15 13.14
N ALA A 10 -15.84 12.17 13.08
CA ALA A 10 -14.98 12.42 11.92
C ALA A 10 -14.03 11.22 11.75
N ARG A 11 -13.93 10.71 10.52
CA ARG A 11 -13.04 9.59 10.21
C ARG A 11 -11.60 10.03 10.49
N GLU A 12 -10.86 9.21 11.22
CA GLU A 12 -9.46 9.50 11.52
C GLU A 12 -8.66 9.68 10.22
N LYS A 13 -7.78 10.68 10.21
CA LYS A 13 -6.92 10.95 9.06
C LYS A 13 -5.91 9.80 8.92
N PRO A 14 -5.77 9.17 7.74
CA PRO A 14 -4.79 8.11 7.57
C PRO A 14 -3.37 8.68 7.64
N ASN A 15 -2.44 7.85 8.12
CA ASN A 15 -1.02 8.12 7.96
C ASN A 15 -0.61 7.81 6.51
N VAL A 16 0.33 8.58 5.97
CA VAL A 16 0.88 8.38 4.62
C VAL A 16 2.38 8.15 4.73
N LEU A 17 2.85 7.01 4.24
CA LEU A 17 4.27 6.66 4.15
C LEU A 17 4.66 6.56 2.67
N LEU A 18 5.64 7.37 2.25
CA LEU A 18 6.23 7.31 0.92
C LEU A 18 7.62 6.68 1.03
N ILE A 19 7.82 5.57 0.31
CA ILE A 19 9.10 4.87 0.23
C ILE A 19 9.66 5.11 -1.17
N LEU A 20 10.84 5.70 -1.25
CA LEU A 20 11.57 5.92 -2.51
C LEU A 20 12.84 5.06 -2.49
N VAL A 21 13.12 4.38 -3.59
CA VAL A 21 14.31 3.54 -3.74
C VAL A 21 15.08 4.04 -4.96
N ASP A 22 16.39 4.18 -4.79
CA ASP A 22 17.28 4.66 -5.85
C ASP A 22 17.62 3.53 -6.84
N ASP A 23 17.55 3.82 -8.14
CA ASP A 23 17.87 2.92 -9.26
C ASP A 23 17.23 1.51 -9.26
N LEU A 24 16.12 1.33 -8.53
CA LEU A 24 15.44 0.03 -8.46
C LEU A 24 14.67 -0.27 -9.76
N LYS A 25 15.16 -1.27 -10.50
CA LYS A 25 14.42 -1.93 -11.59
C LYS A 25 13.30 -2.82 -11.02
N PRO A 26 12.29 -3.22 -11.82
CA PRO A 26 11.21 -4.13 -11.38
C PRO A 26 11.70 -5.59 -11.23
N ILE A 27 12.81 -5.78 -10.51
CA ILE A 27 13.48 -7.05 -10.22
C ILE A 27 13.02 -7.47 -8.82
N MET A 28 11.76 -7.88 -8.73
CA MET A 28 11.11 -8.27 -7.47
C MET A 28 10.25 -9.52 -7.71
N GLY A 29 10.01 -10.29 -6.65
CA GLY A 29 9.15 -11.48 -6.70
C GLY A 29 7.76 -11.15 -7.23
N CYS A 30 7.18 -10.03 -6.80
CA CYS A 30 5.91 -9.54 -7.31
C CYS A 30 5.94 -9.21 -8.81
N HIS A 31 7.08 -8.84 -9.39
CA HIS A 31 7.23 -8.65 -10.84
C HIS A 31 7.63 -9.92 -11.60
N GLY A 32 7.60 -11.09 -10.96
CA GLY A 32 7.87 -12.38 -11.58
C GLY A 32 9.33 -12.82 -11.56
N ASP A 33 10.20 -12.11 -10.84
CA ASP A 33 11.59 -12.53 -10.65
C ASP A 33 11.66 -13.69 -9.64
N THR A 34 12.16 -14.85 -10.06
CA THR A 34 12.25 -16.05 -9.22
C THR A 34 13.47 -16.09 -8.29
N LEU A 35 14.43 -15.19 -8.48
CA LEU A 35 15.68 -15.11 -7.71
C LEU A 35 15.65 -13.98 -6.67
N ALA A 36 14.90 -12.91 -6.94
CA ALA A 36 14.73 -11.79 -6.03
C ALA A 36 14.05 -12.23 -4.74
N LYS A 37 14.66 -11.90 -3.59
CA LYS A 37 14.09 -12.16 -2.26
C LYS A 37 13.49 -10.88 -1.71
N THR A 38 12.22 -10.62 -2.02
CA THR A 38 11.53 -9.37 -1.66
C THR A 38 10.23 -9.59 -0.88
N PRO A 39 10.21 -10.44 0.18
CA PRO A 39 8.97 -10.92 0.78
C PRO A 39 8.04 -9.80 1.29
N ASN A 40 8.60 -8.73 1.88
CA ASN A 40 7.81 -7.61 2.37
C ASN A 40 7.17 -6.79 1.23
N MET A 41 7.87 -6.67 0.10
CA MET A 41 7.35 -5.96 -1.07
C MET A 41 6.33 -6.81 -1.81
N ASP A 42 6.53 -8.13 -1.82
CA ASP A 42 5.60 -9.09 -2.39
C ASP A 42 4.27 -9.11 -1.59
N GLU A 43 4.34 -9.09 -0.26
CA GLU A 43 3.18 -8.97 0.61
C GLU A 43 2.46 -7.62 0.45
N LEU A 44 3.21 -6.51 0.33
CA LEU A 44 2.62 -5.20 0.08
C LEU A 44 1.88 -5.16 -1.27
N ALA A 45 2.47 -5.77 -2.31
CA ALA A 45 1.84 -5.86 -3.62
C ALA A 45 0.60 -6.76 -3.61
N ALA A 46 0.59 -7.84 -2.83
CA ALA A 46 -0.55 -8.75 -2.70
C ALA A 46 -1.73 -8.18 -1.90
N SER A 47 -1.44 -7.33 -0.91
CA SER A 47 -2.45 -6.68 -0.06
C SER A 47 -2.96 -5.34 -0.61
N GLY A 48 -2.24 -4.77 -1.58
CA GLY A 48 -2.52 -3.45 -2.15
C GLY A 48 -2.80 -3.48 -3.64
N MET A 49 -2.42 -2.39 -4.30
CA MET A 49 -2.48 -2.24 -5.75
C MET A 49 -1.06 -2.11 -6.30
N ARG A 50 -0.70 -2.99 -7.24
CA ARG A 50 0.55 -2.93 -8.00
C ARG A 50 0.28 -2.37 -9.38
N PHE A 51 1.19 -1.53 -9.87
CA PHE A 51 1.14 -1.00 -11.24
C PHE A 51 2.17 -1.72 -12.10
N ASP A 52 1.70 -2.46 -13.11
CA ASP A 52 2.59 -3.20 -14.02
C ASP A 52 3.22 -2.31 -15.12
N LEU A 53 2.63 -1.13 -15.36
CA LEU A 53 3.07 -0.15 -16.36
C LEU A 53 3.29 1.23 -15.72
N ALA A 54 4.15 1.30 -14.71
CA ALA A 54 4.64 2.55 -14.13
C ALA A 54 5.93 2.99 -14.85
N TYR A 55 5.99 4.27 -15.25
CA TYR A 55 7.08 4.87 -16.04
C TYR A 55 7.82 5.95 -15.26
#